data_AF-A0A9X3X437-F1
#
_entry.id   AF-A0A9X3X437-F1
#
_cell.length_a   1.000
_cell.length_b   1.000
_cell.length_c   1.000
_cell.angle_alpha   90.00
_cell.angle_beta   90.00
_cell.angle_gamma   90.00
#
_symmetry.space_group_name_H-M   'P 1'
#
loop_
_entity.id
_entity.type
_entity.pdbx_description
1 polymer ?
#
loop_
_entity_poly.entity_id
_entity_poly.type
_entity_poly.pdbx_seq_one_letter_code
_entity_poly.pdbx_strand_id
1 'polypeptide(L)'
;MQRKEHRPNDLPFWGADRDLMDRPGVPRETSPRPMGNAHWIQPEQQPLDEAARTRPEMETTRTTPVFSTALPPRGLSGRLRLIAYAIPDHRVSHWMLRIAADRVDVVQDLFRRTRT
;
A
#
# COMPACT_ATOMS: atom_id res chain seq x y z
N MET A 1 -18.34 37.47 22.78
CA MET A 1 -17.83 36.08 22.76
C MET A 1 -17.05 35.84 24.04
N GLN A 2 -17.53 34.99 24.95
CA GLN A 2 -16.74 34.60 26.12
C GLN A 2 -15.73 33.53 25.71
N ARG A 3 -14.43 33.75 25.98
CA ARG A 3 -13.41 32.70 25.86
C ARG A 3 -13.70 31.67 26.95
N LYS A 4 -14.14 30.47 26.57
CA LYS A 4 -14.16 29.32 27.48
C LYS A 4 -12.72 28.86 27.66
N GLU A 5 -12.17 29.12 28.84
CA GLU A 5 -10.89 28.58 29.28
C GLU A 5 -11.05 27.06 29.45
N HIS A 6 -10.55 26.29 28.48
CA HIS A 6 -10.53 24.84 28.59
C HIS A 6 -9.35 24.46 29.48
N ARG A 7 -9.60 23.67 30.52
CA ARG A 7 -8.50 23.11 31.30
C ARG A 7 -7.74 22.16 30.39
N PRO A 8 -6.43 21.94 30.59
CA PRO A 8 -5.65 21.01 29.77
C PRO A 8 -6.31 19.62 29.66
N ASN A 9 -7.01 19.17 30.72
CA ASN A 9 -7.75 17.91 30.77
C ASN A 9 -8.98 17.83 29.86
N ASP A 10 -9.51 18.97 29.39
CA ASP A 10 -10.73 19.03 28.58
C ASP A 10 -10.40 18.84 27.06
N LEU A 11 -9.11 18.70 26.71
CA LEU A 11 -8.66 18.45 25.34
C LEU A 11 -8.81 16.95 24.98
N PRO A 12 -9.27 16.61 23.77
CA PRO A 12 -9.50 15.21 23.36
C PRO A 12 -8.23 14.36 23.30
N PHE A 13 -7.05 14.97 23.33
CA PHE A 13 -5.73 14.32 23.29
C PHE A 13 -4.94 14.44 24.60
N TRP A 14 -5.56 14.95 25.68
CA TRP A 14 -4.92 15.02 26.98
C TRP A 14 -4.61 13.62 27.53
N GLY A 15 -3.41 13.46 28.12
CA GLY A 15 -3.02 12.21 28.77
C GLY A 15 -2.35 11.16 27.87
N ALA A 16 -1.92 11.54 26.66
CA ALA A 16 -1.15 10.65 25.78
C ALA A 16 0.19 10.19 26.39
N ASP A 17 0.81 11.03 27.23
CA ASP A 17 2.08 10.75 27.92
C ASP A 17 1.91 10.06 29.29
N ARG A 18 0.67 9.78 29.74
CA ARG A 18 0.46 9.05 31.00
C ARG A 18 1.02 7.64 30.93
N ASP A 19 1.12 6.99 32.08
CA ASP A 19 1.36 5.55 32.12
C ASP A 19 0.37 4.82 31.21
N LEU A 20 0.85 3.79 30.51
CA LEU A 20 0.14 3.13 29.42
C LEU A 20 -1.30 2.76 29.83
N MET A 21 -1.49 2.27 31.06
CA MET A 21 -2.78 1.84 31.60
C MET A 21 -3.79 2.98 31.82
N ASP A 22 -3.32 4.23 31.93
CA ASP A 22 -4.15 5.41 32.21
C ASP A 22 -4.44 6.25 30.95
N ARG A 23 -4.01 5.77 29.78
CA ARG A 23 -4.23 6.46 28.50
C ARG A 23 -5.64 6.19 27.98
N PRO A 24 -6.33 7.20 27.41
CA PRO A 24 -7.71 7.09 26.91
C PRO A 24 -7.91 6.16 25.68
N GLY A 25 -6.92 5.34 25.32
CA GLY A 25 -6.94 4.40 24.19
C GLY A 25 -6.25 3.07 24.47
N VAL A 26 -6.07 2.72 25.76
CA VAL A 26 -5.51 1.43 26.19
C VAL A 26 -6.60 0.61 26.89
N PRO A 27 -6.76 -0.67 26.55
CA PRO A 27 -5.97 -1.44 25.58
C PRO A 27 -6.24 -1.03 24.13
N ARG A 28 -5.18 -0.97 23.32
CA ARG A 28 -5.23 -0.52 21.90
C ARG A 28 -6.04 -1.47 21.02
N GLU A 29 -6.16 -2.72 21.44
CA GLU A 29 -6.83 -3.79 20.71
C GLU A 29 -7.71 -4.58 21.67
N THR A 30 -8.96 -4.79 21.30
CA THR A 30 -9.82 -5.79 21.94
C THR A 30 -9.71 -7.08 21.15
N SER A 31 -9.60 -8.23 21.82
CA SER A 31 -9.60 -9.52 21.13
C SER A 31 -10.83 -9.59 20.22
N PRO A 32 -10.66 -9.88 18.92
CA PRO A 32 -11.78 -9.91 17.99
C PRO A 32 -12.79 -10.95 18.50
N ARG A 33 -14.04 -10.53 18.68
CA ARG A 33 -15.15 -11.46 18.93
C ARG A 33 -15.66 -11.89 17.55
N PRO A 34 -15.33 -13.09 17.05
CA PRO A 34 -15.83 -13.52 15.76
C PRO A 34 -17.36 -13.60 15.85
N MET A 35 -18.05 -12.85 14.99
CA MET A 35 -19.48 -13.06 14.76
C MET A 35 -19.64 -14.46 14.17
N GLY A 36 -20.40 -15.34 14.84
CA GLY A 36 -20.45 -16.78 14.53
C GLY A 36 -20.92 -17.13 13.11
N ASN A 37 -21.47 -16.16 12.38
CA ASN A 37 -21.96 -16.30 11.01
C ASN A 37 -21.18 -15.44 10.00
N ALA A 38 -20.07 -14.81 10.38
CA ALA A 38 -19.23 -14.05 9.45
C ALA A 38 -18.47 -15.01 8.53
N HIS A 39 -19.10 -15.36 7.40
CA HIS A 39 -18.49 -16.09 6.30
C HIS A 39 -18.60 -15.24 5.05
N TRP A 40 -17.52 -15.15 4.28
CA TRP A 40 -17.56 -14.60 2.93
C TRP A 40 -17.27 -15.73 1.94
N ILE A 41 -17.92 -15.67 0.79
CA ILE A 41 -17.57 -16.52 -0.33
C ILE A 41 -16.32 -15.90 -0.93
N GLN A 42 -15.20 -16.62 -0.87
CA GLN A 42 -13.98 -16.16 -1.51
C GLN A 42 -14.19 -16.14 -3.03
N PRO A 43 -14.02 -15.00 -3.70
CA PRO A 43 -14.14 -14.96 -5.15
C PRO A 43 -13.07 -15.82 -5.82
N GLU A 44 -13.37 -16.30 -7.02
CA GLU A 44 -12.41 -17.02 -7.86
C GLU A 44 -11.17 -16.15 -8.13
N GLN A 45 -10.00 -16.79 -8.13
CA GLN A 45 -8.74 -16.11 -8.40
C GLN A 45 -8.68 -15.71 -9.88
N GLN A 46 -8.48 -14.42 -10.16
CA GLN A 46 -8.24 -13.97 -11.53
C GLN A 46 -6.98 -14.63 -12.11
N PRO A 47 -6.95 -14.95 -13.42
CA PRO A 47 -5.79 -15.56 -14.08
C PRO A 47 -4.54 -14.71 -13.87
N LEU A 48 -3.46 -15.35 -13.41
CA LEU A 48 -2.24 -14.66 -13.03
C LEU A 48 -1.19 -14.79 -14.16
N ASP A 49 -1.03 -13.75 -14.96
CA ASP A 49 0.09 -13.66 -15.89
C ASP A 49 1.41 -13.47 -15.10
N GLU A 50 2.52 -14.04 -15.58
CA GLU A 50 3.83 -13.90 -14.93
C GLU A 50 4.25 -12.43 -14.77
N ALA A 51 3.84 -11.56 -15.69
CA ALA A 51 4.07 -10.11 -15.60
C ALA A 51 3.27 -9.42 -14.49
N ALA A 52 2.15 -10.02 -14.06
CA ALA A 52 1.33 -9.56 -12.94
C ALA A 52 1.85 -10.06 -11.58
N ARG A 53 2.80 -11.01 -11.54
CA ARG A 53 3.54 -11.43 -10.34
C ARG A 53 4.58 -10.37 -9.94
N THR A 54 4.15 -9.14 -9.71
CA THR A 54 4.99 -8.09 -9.14
C THR A 54 5.02 -8.25 -7.64
N ARG A 55 5.71 -9.31 -7.18
CA ARG A 55 5.85 -9.79 -5.79
C ARG A 55 4.52 -9.90 -5.01
N PRO A 56 4.14 -11.07 -4.47
CA PRO A 56 3.33 -11.03 -3.26
C PRO A 56 4.09 -10.15 -2.25
N GLU A 57 3.42 -9.17 -1.66
CA GLU A 57 3.93 -8.50 -0.46
C GLU A 57 4.50 -9.59 0.43
N MET A 58 5.72 -9.42 0.95
CA MET A 58 6.45 -10.48 1.68
C MET A 58 5.63 -11.07 2.85
N GLU A 59 4.58 -10.37 3.28
CA GLU A 59 3.67 -10.70 4.35
C GLU A 59 2.44 -11.52 3.90
N THR A 60 2.07 -11.47 2.62
CA THR A 60 0.88 -12.17 2.12
C THR A 60 1.30 -13.39 1.30
N THR A 61 1.16 -14.58 1.89
CA THR A 61 1.42 -15.88 1.24
C THR A 61 0.59 -16.09 -0.05
N ARG A 62 -0.44 -15.29 -0.30
CA ARG A 62 -1.38 -15.44 -1.41
C ARG A 62 -1.80 -14.10 -2.03
N THR A 63 -1.69 -13.95 -3.34
CA THR A 63 -2.21 -12.78 -4.08
C THR A 63 -3.71 -12.58 -3.86
N THR A 64 -4.14 -11.31 -3.81
CA THR A 64 -5.57 -10.97 -3.77
C THR A 64 -6.31 -11.60 -4.96
N PRO A 65 -7.55 -12.11 -4.79
CA PRO A 65 -8.28 -12.75 -5.89
C PRO A 65 -8.54 -11.83 -7.08
N VAL A 66 -8.77 -10.55 -6.80
CA VAL A 66 -9.03 -9.52 -7.80
C VAL A 66 -7.92 -8.47 -7.70
N PHE A 67 -7.35 -8.12 -8.86
CA PHE A 67 -6.33 -7.08 -9.00
C PHE A 67 -6.53 -6.34 -10.32
N SER A 68 -5.98 -5.12 -10.41
CA SER A 68 -6.07 -4.34 -11.63
C SER A 68 -5.14 -4.90 -12.71
N THR A 69 -5.68 -5.03 -13.93
CA THR A 69 -4.94 -5.43 -15.14
C THR A 69 -4.86 -4.30 -16.18
N ALA A 70 -5.31 -3.10 -15.83
CA ALA A 70 -5.49 -1.99 -16.77
C ALA A 70 -4.17 -1.48 -17.40
N LEU A 71 -3.05 -1.63 -16.70
CA LEU A 71 -1.74 -1.13 -17.13
C LEU A 71 -0.68 -2.22 -17.00
N PRO A 72 -0.66 -3.21 -17.91
CA PRO A 72 0.38 -4.22 -17.89
C PRO A 72 1.74 -3.57 -18.14
N PRO A 73 2.82 -4.02 -17.47
CA PRO A 73 4.16 -3.53 -17.72
C PRO A 73 4.57 -3.87 -19.16
N ARG A 74 4.88 -2.84 -19.95
CA ARG A 74 5.21 -2.97 -21.37
C ARG A 74 6.50 -2.23 -21.71
N GLY A 75 7.18 -2.67 -22.77
CA GLY A 75 8.40 -2.04 -23.26
C GLY A 75 9.55 -2.03 -22.24
N LEU A 76 10.47 -1.08 -22.37
CA LEU A 76 11.63 -0.94 -21.51
C LEU A 76 11.23 -0.48 -20.10
N SER A 77 10.29 0.46 -19.98
CA SER A 77 9.78 0.93 -18.69
C SER A 77 9.17 -0.22 -17.87
N GLY A 78 8.46 -1.16 -18.51
CA GLY A 78 7.94 -2.37 -17.88
C GLY A 78 9.03 -3.29 -17.35
N ARG A 79 10.10 -3.54 -18.12
CA ARG A 79 11.23 -4.38 -17.68
C ARG A 79 11.96 -3.79 -16.48
N LEU A 80 12.14 -2.46 -16.45
CA LEU A 80 12.76 -1.78 -15.31
C LEU A 80 11.91 -1.94 -14.03
N ARG A 81 10.58 -1.89 -14.15
CA ARG A 81 9.68 -2.16 -13.02
C ARG A 81 9.81 -3.60 -12.52
N LEU A 82 9.85 -4.59 -13.42
CA LEU A 82 10.07 -6.00 -13.03
C LEU A 82 11.40 -6.19 -12.26
N ILE A 83 12.47 -5.53 -12.69
CA ILE A 83 13.75 -5.55 -11.98
C ILE A 83 13.63 -4.87 -10.62
N ALA A 84 12.93 -3.73 -10.53
CA ALA A 84 12.70 -3.04 -9.26
C ALA A 84 11.98 -3.94 -8.25
N TYR A 85 10.97 -4.69 -8.68
CA TYR A 85 10.25 -5.65 -7.82
C TYR A 85 11.12 -6.82 -7.37
N ALA A 86 12.24 -7.13 -8.02
CA ALA A 86 13.19 -8.11 -7.50
C ALA A 86 13.94 -7.58 -6.27
N ILE A 87 14.14 -6.27 -6.18
CA ILE A 87 14.86 -5.58 -5.10
C ILE A 87 13.93 -5.38 -3.89
N PRO A 88 14.39 -5.66 -2.65
CA PRO A 88 13.62 -5.36 -1.44
C PRO A 88 13.29 -3.88 -1.29
N ASP A 89 12.05 -3.58 -0.89
CA ASP A 89 11.50 -2.22 -0.82
C ASP A 89 12.24 -1.32 0.19
N HIS A 90 12.90 -1.88 1.19
CA HIS A 90 13.72 -1.10 2.13
C HIS A 90 15.00 -0.54 1.50
N ARG A 91 15.39 -0.99 0.30
CA ARG A 91 16.58 -0.49 -0.39
C ARG A 91 16.23 0.71 -1.27
N VAL A 92 17.03 1.76 -1.18
CA VAL A 92 16.90 2.97 -2.01
C VAL A 92 16.89 2.65 -3.51
N SER A 93 17.65 1.63 -3.94
CA SER A 93 17.69 1.20 -5.34
C SER A 93 16.34 0.74 -5.89
N HIS A 94 15.46 0.15 -5.06
CA HIS A 94 14.09 -0.20 -5.47
C HIS A 94 13.34 1.03 -5.97
N TRP A 95 13.36 2.10 -5.16
CA TRP A 95 12.67 3.35 -5.44
C TRP A 95 13.30 4.12 -6.59
N MET A 96 14.63 4.22 -6.61
CA MET A 96 15.35 4.93 -7.68
C MET A 96 15.09 4.29 -9.04
N LEU A 97 15.01 2.96 -9.10
CA LEU A 97 14.72 2.25 -10.34
C LEU A 97 13.27 2.46 -10.81
N ARG A 98 12.29 2.56 -9.89
CA ARG A 98 10.90 2.90 -10.23
C ARG A 98 10.79 4.30 -10.82
N ILE A 99 11.44 5.29 -10.20
CA ILE A 99 11.47 6.66 -10.72
C ILE A 99 12.12 6.71 -12.11
N ALA A 100 13.22 5.98 -12.31
CA ALA A 100 13.86 5.89 -13.62
C ALA A 100 12.93 5.25 -14.67
N ALA A 101 12.18 4.21 -14.29
CA ALA A 101 11.20 3.58 -15.17
C ALA A 101 10.11 4.56 -15.63
N ASP A 102 9.64 5.45 -14.75
CA ASP A 102 8.65 6.47 -15.10
C ASP A 102 9.21 7.47 -16.13
N ARG A 103 10.48 7.86 -16.00
CA ARG A 103 11.14 8.73 -17.00
C ARG A 103 11.29 8.04 -18.35
N VAL A 104 11.67 6.77 -18.35
CA VAL A 104 11.76 5.97 -19.58
C VAL A 104 10.39 5.86 -20.24
N ASP A 105 9.32 5.66 -19.47
CA ASP A 105 7.97 5.52 -20.02
C ASP A 105 7.51 6.76 -20.80
N VAL A 106 7.72 7.95 -20.22
CA VAL A 106 7.41 9.23 -20.87
C VAL A 106 8.19 9.40 -22.17
N VAL A 107 9.50 9.10 -22.15
CA VAL A 107 10.36 9.19 -23.33
C VAL A 107 9.92 8.20 -24.41
N GLN A 108 9.61 6.95 -24.04
CA GLN A 108 9.11 5.94 -24.97
C GLN A 108 7.78 6.36 -25.61
N ASP A 109 6.88 6.98 -24.86
CA ASP A 109 5.61 7.47 -25.38
C ASP A 109 5.81 8.67 -26.32
N LEU A 110 6.69 9.61 -25.96
CA LEU A 110 7.04 10.75 -26.81
C LEU A 110 7.60 10.29 -28.16
N PHE A 111 8.57 9.36 -28.16
CA PHE A 111 9.13 8.80 -29.38
C PHE A 111 8.09 8.12 -30.26
N ARG A 112 7.11 7.43 -29.65
CA ARG A 112 6.02 6.77 -30.37
C ARG A 112 5.11 7.79 -31.04
N ARG A 113 4.70 8.84 -30.31
CA ARG A 113 3.87 9.93 -30.83
C ARG A 113 4.53 10.67 -31.99
N THR A 114 5.82 10.96 -31.92
CA THR A 114 6.53 11.68 -32.99
C THR A 114 6.69 10.86 -34.28
N ARG A 115 6.52 9.55 -34.22
CA ARG A 115 6.75 8.62 -35.35
C ARG A 115 5.44 8.14 -36.00
N THR A 116 4.30 8.60 -35.49
CA THR A 116 2.95 8.37 -36.03
C THR A 116 2.46 9.67 -36.64
#